data_AF-A0A357KZ07-F1
#
_entry.id   AF-A0A357KZ07-F1
#
_cell.length_a   1.000
_cell.length_b   1.000
_cell.length_c   1.000
_cell.angle_alpha   90.00
_cell.angle_beta   90.00
_cell.angle_gamma   90.00
#
_symmetry.space_group_name_H-M   'P 1'
#
loop_
_entity.id
_entity.type
_entity.pdbx_description
1 polymer ?
#
loop_
_entity_poly.entity_id
_entity_poly.type
_entity_poly.pdbx_seq_one_letter_code
_entity_poly.pdbx_strand_id
1 'polypeptide(L)' 'MQEHSDLDAAIKALGDSASHDTISIARLKKKKLQLKDMIQRLKDQLTPDIIA' A
#
# COMPACT_ATOMS: atom_id res chain seq x y z
N MET A 1 -15.52 6.12 5.33
CA MET A 1 -15.35 6.95 4.12
C MET A 1 -14.43 8.15 4.36
N GLN A 2 -14.37 8.74 5.57
CA GLN A 2 -13.45 9.86 5.88
C GLN A 2 -11.99 9.44 6.00
N GLU A 3 -11.73 8.32 6.68
CA GLU A 3 -10.36 7.84 6.95
C GLU A 3 -9.52 7.58 5.69
N HIS A 4 -10.19 7.23 4.59
CA HIS A 4 -9.55 7.04 3.30
C HIS A 4 -9.09 8.35 2.65
N SER A 5 -9.84 9.45 2.88
CA SER A 5 -9.50 10.77 2.34
C SER A 5 -8.38 11.44 3.13
N ASP A 6 -8.36 11.26 4.46
CA ASP A 6 -7.27 11.73 5.32
C ASP A 6 -5.93 11.06 4.97
N LEU A 7 -5.95 9.75 4.67
CA LEU A 7 -4.76 9.02 4.23
C LEU A 7 -4.23 9.52 2.89
N ASP A 8 -5.11 9.80 1.91
CA ASP A 8 -4.71 10.35 0.61
C ASP A 8 -4.13 11.77 0.74
N ALA A 9 -4.73 12.60 1.59
CA ALA A 9 -4.23 13.95 1.87
C ALA A 9 -2.84 13.94 2.53
N ALA A 10 -2.62 13.05 3.50
CA ALA A 10 -1.32 12.90 4.16
C ALA A 10 -0.23 12.41 3.20
N ILE A 11 -0.54 11.46 2.32
CA ILE A 11 0.39 10.95 1.31
C ILE A 11 0.78 12.05 0.32
N LYS A 12 -0.19 12.88 -0.10
CA LYS A 12 0.07 13.97 -1.03
C LYS A 12 0.92 15.07 -0.40
N ALA A 13 0.64 15.44 0.85
CA ALA A 13 1.42 16.44 1.59
C ALA A 13 2.87 16.00 1.87
N LEU A 14 3.07 14.70 2.15
CA LEU A 14 4.40 14.10 2.31
C LEU A 14 5.16 13.96 0.98
N GLY A 15 4.46 13.80 -0.14
CA GLY A 15 5.07 13.77 -1.47
C GLY A 15 5.49 15.14 -1.99
N ASP A 16 4.79 16.21 -1.60
CA ASP A 16 5.07 17.59 -2.00
C ASP A 16 6.16 18.25 -1.13
N SER A 17 6.37 17.73 0.08
CA SER A 17 7.47 18.13 0.95
C SER A 17 8.80 17.61 0.40
N ALA A 18 9.64 18.53 -0.08
CA ALA A 18 10.93 18.31 -0.74
C ALA A 18 12.02 17.61 0.09
N SER A 19 11.66 16.91 1.17
CA SER A 19 12.54 15.98 1.88
C SER A 19 12.50 14.65 1.14
N HIS A 20 13.38 14.49 0.15
CA HIS A 20 13.59 13.29 -0.65
C HIS A 20 14.11 12.11 0.19
N ASP A 21 13.35 11.69 1.19
CA ASP A 21 13.63 10.49 1.97
C ASP A 21 13.16 9.27 1.15
N THR A 22 13.80 9.12 -0.01
CA THR A 22 13.61 8.07 -1.00
C THR A 22 13.76 6.69 -0.37
N ILE A 23 14.57 6.57 0.69
CA ILE A 23 14.70 5.39 1.53
C ILE A 23 13.41 5.11 2.32
N SER A 24 12.83 6.13 2.97
CA SER A 24 11.55 6.00 3.66
C SER A 24 10.41 5.67 2.70
N ILE A 25 10.37 6.31 1.53
CA ILE A 25 9.38 6.02 0.48
C ILE A 25 9.54 4.60 -0.07
N ALA A 26 10.78 4.15 -0.33
CA ALA A 26 11.06 2.79 -0.77
C ALA A 26 10.65 1.75 0.29
N ARG A 27 10.89 2.04 1.58
CA ARG A 27 10.48 1.18 2.69
C ARG A 27 8.95 1.06 2.78
N LEU A 28 8.23 2.17 2.59
CA LEU A 28 6.76 2.18 2.57
C LEU A 28 6.19 1.44 1.36
N LYS A 29 6.77 1.64 0.16
CA LYS A 29 6.38 0.88 -1.05
C LYS A 29 6.62 -0.62 -0.88
N LYS A 30 7.76 -1.02 -0.29
CA LYS A 30 8.06 -2.44 0.00
C LYS A 30 7.06 -3.04 0.99
N LYS A 31 6.74 -2.33 2.08
CA LYS A 31 5.71 -2.76 3.04
C LYS A 31 4.33 -2.88 2.38
N LYS A 32 3.94 -1.94 1.52
CA LYS A 32 2.69 -1.97 0.76
C LYS A 32 2.62 -3.17 -0.18
N LEU A 33 3.72 -3.50 -0.86
CA LEU A 33 3.80 -4.68 -1.74
C LEU A 33 3.65 -5.98 -0.95
N GLN A 34 4.38 -6.13 0.16
CA GLN A 34 4.29 -7.32 1.02
C GLN A 34 2.88 -7.54 1.59
N LEU A 35 2.19 -6.46 2.00
CA LEU A 35 0.79 -6.55 2.43
C LEU A 35 -0.13 -6.97 1.29
N LYS A 36 0.07 -6.43 0.08
CA LYS A 36 -0.69 -6.83 -1.10
C LYS A 36 -0.49 -8.31 -1.44
N ASP A 37 0.75 -8.80 -1.39
CA ASP A 37 1.07 -10.22 -1.62
C ASP A 37 0.44 -11.11 -0.55
N MET A 38 0.47 -10.70 0.72
CA MET A 38 -0.16 -11.44 1.81
C MET A 38 -1.68 -11.50 1.66
N ILE A 39 -2.31 -10.38 1.30
CA ILE A 39 -3.75 -10.33 1.00
C ILE A 39 -4.06 -11.22 -0.21
N GLN A 40 -3.23 -11.20 -1.25
CA GLN A 40 -3.45 -12.02 -2.44
C GLN A 40 -3.33 -13.50 -2.10
N ARG A 41 -2.33 -13.92 -1.30
CA ARG A 41 -2.20 -15.31 -0.82
C ARG A 41 -3.37 -15.74 0.05
N LEU A 42 -3.82 -14.88 0.96
CA LEU A 42 -4.99 -15.15 1.79
C LEU A 42 -6.26 -15.25 0.95
N LYS A 43 -6.41 -14.41 -0.08
CA LYS A 43 -7.50 -14.51 -1.05
C LYS A 43 -7.42 -15.81 -1.83
N ASP A 44 -6.25 -16.17 -2.37
CA ASP A 44 -6.01 -17.44 -3.08
C ASP A 44 -6.41 -18.65 -2.21
N GLN A 45 -6.07 -18.62 -0.92
CA GLN A 45 -6.41 -19.66 0.03
C GLN A 45 -7.91 -19.70 0.38
N LEU A 46 -8.61 -18.56 0.32
CA LEU A 46 -10.05 -18.46 0.59
C LEU A 46 -10.91 -18.73 -0.66
N THR A 47 -10.38 -18.45 -1.85
CA THR A 47 -11.02 -18.62 -3.15
C THR A 47 -10.12 -19.46 -4.04
N PRO A 48 -10.07 -20.79 -3.87
CA PRO A 48 -9.28 -21.66 -4.74
C PRO A 48 -9.77 -21.71 -6.21
N ASP A 49 -10.74 -20.89 -6.62
CA ASP A 49 -11.56 -21.11 -7.82
C ASP A 49 -11.84 -19.85 -8.66
N ILE A 50 -10.85 -18.98 -8.92
CA ILE A 50 -11.05 -17.83 -9.85
C ILE A 50 -9.85 -17.54 -10.76
N ILE A 51 -8.85 -18.44 -10.82
CA ILE A 51 -7.76 -18.38 -11.82
C ILE A 51 -7.58 -19.77 -12.43
N ALA A 52 -8.57 -20.20 -13.22
CA ALA A 52 -8.50 -21.26 -14.22
C ALA A 52 -9.11 -20.74 -15.54
#